data_AF-A0A1Q7WJE1-F1
#
_entry.id   AF-A0A1Q7WJE1-F1
#
_cell.length_a   1.000
_cell.length_b   1.000
_cell.length_c   1.000
_cell.angle_alpha   90.00
_cell.angle_beta   90.00
_cell.angle_gamma   90.00
#
_symmetry.space_group_name_H-M   'P 1'
#
loop_
_entity.id
_entity.type
_entity.pdbx_description
1 polymer ?
#
loop_
_entity_poly.entity_id
_entity_poly.type
_entity_poly.pdbx_seq_one_letter_code
_entity_poly.pdbx_strand_id
1 'polypeptide(L)'
;MPVANCANCGARLPKDGRFCPECGVRTSVENDATAVEEIPPDETGRVPVHTVSVTPRYFGIAPPLALFAIAVAALAAAIVVLVAGKAIAGALLLAAAALFSVLFVTASKRLPENAVARVGRRVFATARDRTGFAVEAVSVHSTTRVELFRLRRELSELVAERAEAARALGEAVYVGAEDEIEAGRNRMSGLEQALADKEGEMTRVTAAANERIQRAQLQVQPTEVVEPPEVPEPMPAPSEPPQPVIVPEPSPVPSEPPMPVPSPEPSPEPSPPQPEQPS
;
A
#
# COMPACT_ATOMS: atom_id res chain seq x y z
N MET A 1 -61.43 -48.01 -0.36
CA MET A 1 -60.41 -47.18 -1.05
C MET A 1 -59.09 -47.40 -0.34
N PRO A 2 -58.02 -47.87 -1.01
CA PRO A 2 -56.77 -48.20 -0.32
C PRO A 2 -56.06 -46.93 0.13
N VAL A 3 -55.56 -46.94 1.37
CA VAL A 3 -54.71 -45.89 1.93
C VAL A 3 -53.27 -46.21 1.52
N ALA A 4 -52.60 -45.31 0.80
CA ALA A 4 -51.20 -45.50 0.46
C ALA A 4 -50.33 -45.20 1.69
N ASN A 5 -49.34 -46.04 1.95
CA ASN A 5 -48.31 -45.78 2.96
C ASN A 5 -47.05 -45.25 2.28
N CYS A 6 -46.29 -44.42 2.98
CA CYS A 6 -45.02 -43.90 2.48
C CYS A 6 -44.02 -45.04 2.27
N ALA A 7 -43.41 -45.12 1.09
CA ALA A 7 -42.39 -46.13 0.78
C ALA A 7 -41.12 -45.97 1.63
N ASN A 8 -40.86 -44.77 2.18
CA ASN A 8 -39.66 -44.50 2.98
C ASN A 8 -39.86 -44.79 4.47
N CYS A 9 -40.95 -44.29 5.09
CA CYS A 9 -41.15 -44.39 6.54
C CYS A 9 -42.40 -45.20 6.97
N GLY A 10 -43.21 -45.69 6.03
CA GLY A 10 -44.40 -46.49 6.31
C GLY A 10 -45.60 -45.72 6.86
N ALA A 11 -45.49 -44.40 7.10
CA ALA A 11 -46.60 -43.58 7.57
C ALA A 11 -47.75 -43.51 6.55
N ARG A 12 -48.99 -43.42 7.03
CA ARG A 12 -50.17 -43.24 6.15
C ARG A 12 -50.08 -41.91 5.43
N LEU A 13 -50.18 -41.95 4.11
CA LEU A 13 -50.17 -40.73 3.29
C LEU A 13 -51.58 -40.17 3.13
N PRO A 14 -51.75 -38.84 3.20
CA PRO A 14 -52.99 -38.20 2.76
C PRO A 14 -53.15 -38.40 1.24
N LYS A 15 -54.40 -38.45 0.78
CA LYS A 15 -54.77 -38.89 -0.58
C LYS A 15 -54.05 -38.15 -1.72
N ASP A 16 -53.63 -36.90 -1.50
CA ASP A 16 -52.99 -36.05 -2.51
C ASP A 16 -51.69 -35.36 -2.00
N GLY A 17 -51.05 -35.94 -0.98
CA GLY A 17 -49.83 -35.37 -0.41
C GLY A 17 -48.62 -35.61 -1.32
N ARG A 18 -48.08 -34.53 -1.93
CA ARG A 18 -46.82 -34.59 -2.71
C ARG A 18 -45.59 -34.95 -1.87
N PHE A 19 -45.67 -34.76 -0.55
CA PHE A 19 -44.62 -35.05 0.41
C PHE A 19 -45.21 -35.79 1.61
N CYS A 20 -44.43 -36.70 2.20
CA CYS A 20 -44.79 -37.34 3.45
C CYS A 20 -44.66 -36.34 4.61
N PRO A 21 -45.70 -36.14 5.44
CA PRO A 21 -45.64 -35.19 6.56
C PRO A 21 -44.67 -35.61 7.66
N GLU A 22 -44.35 -36.90 7.77
CA GLU A 22 -43.45 -37.42 8.82
C GLU A 22 -41.97 -37.36 8.40
N CYS A 23 -41.63 -37.75 7.16
CA CYS A 23 -40.23 -37.85 6.73
C CYS A 23 -39.82 -36.83 5.66
N GLY A 24 -40.76 -36.02 5.15
CA GLY A 24 -40.47 -34.99 4.14
C GLY A 24 -40.15 -35.50 2.74
N VAL A 25 -40.12 -36.83 2.51
CA VAL A 25 -39.80 -37.41 1.20
C VAL A 25 -40.98 -37.27 0.24
N ARG A 26 -40.68 -36.92 -1.02
CA ARG A 26 -41.68 -36.84 -2.10
C ARG A 26 -42.31 -38.20 -2.34
N THR A 27 -43.63 -38.24 -2.42
CA THR A 27 -44.37 -39.45 -2.76
C THR A 27 -44.26 -39.64 -4.27
N SER A 28 -43.85 -40.83 -4.71
CA SER A 28 -43.60 -41.15 -6.12
C SER A 28 -44.89 -41.38 -6.93
N VAL A 29 -45.97 -40.66 -6.59
CA VAL A 29 -47.20 -40.65 -7.37
C VAL A 29 -46.98 -39.71 -8.56
N GLU A 30 -46.36 -40.29 -9.59
CA GLU A 30 -46.46 -39.94 -11.01
C GLU A 30 -46.63 -38.43 -11.31
N ASN A 31 -45.51 -37.73 -11.35
CA ASN A 31 -45.34 -36.49 -12.12
C ASN A 31 -43.90 -36.45 -12.64
N ASP A 32 -43.68 -37.22 -13.71
CA ASP A 32 -42.45 -37.34 -14.47
C ASP A 32 -42.21 -36.10 -15.37
N ALA A 33 -42.19 -34.92 -14.74
CA ALA A 33 -41.77 -33.69 -15.41
C ALA A 33 -41.38 -32.64 -14.38
N THR A 34 -40.12 -32.63 -13.95
CA THR A 34 -39.45 -31.35 -13.70
C THR A 34 -39.28 -30.66 -15.05
N ALA A 35 -40.36 -30.07 -15.56
CA ALA A 35 -40.25 -29.11 -16.66
C ALA A 35 -39.48 -27.92 -16.09
N VAL A 36 -38.27 -27.70 -16.60
CA VAL A 36 -37.52 -26.46 -16.38
C VAL A 36 -38.38 -25.35 -16.99
N GLU A 37 -39.08 -24.62 -16.15
CA GLU A 37 -39.81 -23.42 -16.56
C GLU A 37 -38.75 -22.36 -16.93
N GLU A 38 -38.71 -21.95 -18.20
CA GLU A 38 -37.80 -20.92 -18.65
C GLU A 38 -38.05 -19.64 -17.84
N ILE A 39 -37.01 -19.15 -17.19
CA ILE A 39 -37.04 -17.89 -16.45
C ILE A 39 -37.52 -16.80 -17.42
N PRO A 40 -38.59 -16.04 -17.09
CA PRO A 40 -39.05 -14.94 -17.92
C PRO A 40 -37.87 -14.01 -18.24
N PRO A 41 -37.73 -13.54 -19.50
CA PRO A 41 -36.63 -12.64 -19.86
C PRO A 41 -36.65 -11.42 -18.94
N ASP A 42 -35.46 -10.97 -18.55
CA ASP A 42 -35.26 -9.85 -17.65
C ASP A 42 -35.85 -8.57 -18.29
N GLU A 43 -37.09 -8.22 -17.92
CA GLU A 43 -37.78 -6.99 -18.35
C GLU A 43 -37.21 -5.74 -17.66
N THR A 44 -36.01 -5.79 -17.08
CA THR A 44 -35.29 -4.60 -16.62
C THR A 44 -34.51 -3.95 -17.76
N GLY A 45 -35.24 -3.41 -18.74
CA GLY A 45 -34.69 -2.36 -19.60
C GLY A 45 -34.14 -1.21 -18.75
N ARG A 46 -33.14 -0.46 -19.25
CA ARG A 46 -32.66 0.78 -18.59
C ARG A 46 -33.80 1.78 -18.45
N VAL A 47 -34.56 1.68 -17.38
CA VAL A 47 -35.47 2.74 -16.97
C VAL A 47 -34.59 3.88 -16.49
N PRO A 48 -34.65 5.09 -17.09
CA PRO A 48 -33.88 6.22 -16.62
C PRO A 48 -34.38 6.60 -15.22
N VAL A 49 -33.71 6.08 -14.20
CA VAL A 49 -33.93 6.51 -12.82
C VAL A 49 -33.38 7.92 -12.72
N HIS A 50 -34.27 8.92 -12.78
CA HIS A 50 -33.92 10.29 -12.45
C HIS A 50 -33.61 10.36 -10.96
N THR A 51 -32.35 10.16 -10.59
CA THR A 51 -31.89 10.37 -9.23
C THR A 51 -31.90 11.87 -8.94
N VAL A 52 -32.98 12.36 -8.33
CA VAL A 52 -33.02 13.72 -7.78
C VAL A 52 -32.19 13.70 -6.50
N SER A 53 -30.92 14.10 -6.60
CA SER A 53 -30.08 14.31 -5.43
C SER A 53 -30.59 15.53 -4.67
N VAL A 54 -31.25 15.33 -3.54
CA VAL A 54 -31.62 16.41 -2.63
C VAL A 54 -30.37 16.81 -1.85
N THR A 55 -29.66 17.85 -2.31
CA THR A 55 -28.56 18.43 -1.53
C THR A 55 -29.10 19.07 -0.25
N PRO A 56 -28.73 18.59 0.95
CA PRO A 56 -29.13 19.22 2.20
C PRO A 56 -28.50 20.62 2.27
N ARG A 57 -29.33 21.66 2.19
CA ARG A 57 -28.90 23.04 2.43
C ARG A 57 -28.90 23.27 3.94
N TYR A 58 -27.72 23.22 4.54
CA TYR A 58 -27.53 23.60 5.94
C TYR A 58 -27.69 25.12 6.08
N PHE A 59 -28.85 25.58 6.51
CA PHE A 59 -29.07 26.97 6.88
C PHE A 59 -28.33 27.26 8.20
N GLY A 60 -27.44 28.26 8.19
CA GLY A 60 -26.76 28.78 9.38
C GLY A 60 -25.30 28.37 9.59
N ILE A 61 -24.76 27.44 8.78
CA ILE A 61 -23.32 27.11 8.80
C ILE A 61 -22.70 27.73 7.55
N ALA A 62 -21.67 28.54 7.72
CA ALA A 62 -20.95 29.18 6.60
C ALA A 62 -20.56 28.11 5.57
N PRO A 63 -20.77 28.35 4.27
CA PRO A 63 -20.37 27.41 3.22
C PRO A 63 -18.92 26.98 3.44
N PRO A 64 -18.56 25.69 3.29
CA PRO A 64 -17.20 25.23 3.53
C PRO A 64 -16.16 25.98 2.68
N LEU A 65 -16.58 26.49 1.51
CA LEU A 65 -15.80 27.42 0.69
C LEU A 65 -15.45 28.73 1.40
N ALA A 66 -16.38 29.31 2.16
CA ALA A 66 -16.16 30.52 2.94
C ALA A 66 -15.16 30.27 4.07
N LEU A 67 -15.27 29.15 4.80
CA LEU A 67 -14.28 28.77 5.82
C LEU A 67 -12.87 28.60 5.23
N PHE A 68 -12.77 27.94 4.06
CA PHE A 68 -11.50 27.80 3.36
C PHE A 68 -10.93 29.15 2.92
N ALA A 69 -11.75 30.01 2.31
CA ALA A 69 -11.33 31.34 1.90
C ALA A 69 -10.84 32.19 3.09
N ILE A 70 -11.56 32.13 4.22
CA ILE A 70 -11.16 32.81 5.47
C ILE A 70 -9.82 32.25 5.99
N ALA A 71 -9.63 30.93 5.99
CA ALA A 71 -8.38 30.32 6.42
C ALA A 71 -7.18 30.79 5.55
N VAL A 72 -7.34 30.79 4.24
CA VAL A 72 -6.30 31.24 3.29
C VAL A 72 -6.03 32.74 3.45
N ALA A 73 -7.07 33.56 3.58
CA ALA A 73 -6.94 35.00 3.78
C ALA A 73 -6.23 35.32 5.11
N ALA A 74 -6.61 34.62 6.20
CA ALA A 74 -5.98 34.77 7.51
C ALA A 74 -4.49 34.36 7.46
N LEU A 75 -4.15 33.29 6.74
CA LEU A 75 -2.77 32.86 6.56
C LEU A 75 -1.93 33.90 5.79
N ALA A 76 -2.46 34.43 4.68
CA ALA A 76 -1.80 35.48 3.92
C ALA A 76 -1.58 36.75 4.76
N ALA A 77 -2.60 37.17 5.52
CA ALA A 77 -2.50 38.30 6.45
C ALA A 77 -1.44 38.06 7.53
N ALA A 78 -1.37 36.84 8.09
CA ALA A 78 -0.37 36.49 9.09
C ALA A 78 1.07 36.65 8.56
N ILE A 79 1.32 36.20 7.31
CA ILE A 79 2.62 36.32 6.65
C ILE A 79 3.00 37.79 6.47
N VAL A 80 2.08 38.62 5.97
CA VAL A 80 2.34 40.07 5.77
C VAL A 80 2.67 40.76 7.09
N VAL A 81 1.92 40.47 8.16
CA VAL A 81 2.13 41.07 9.48
C VAL A 81 3.46 40.63 10.11
N LEU A 82 3.87 39.37 9.89
CA LEU A 82 5.19 38.88 10.31
C LEU A 82 6.33 39.61 9.59
N VAL A 83 6.22 39.78 8.28
CA VAL A 83 7.21 40.52 7.47
C VAL A 83 7.29 41.99 7.92
N ALA A 84 6.17 42.57 8.36
CA ALA A 84 6.12 43.92 8.92
C ALA A 84 6.73 44.05 10.34
N GLY A 85 7.32 42.98 10.89
CA GLY A 85 8.01 42.99 12.19
C GLY A 85 7.11 42.85 13.42
N LYS A 86 5.79 42.66 13.25
CA LYS A 86 4.83 42.52 14.36
C LYS A 86 4.67 41.05 14.75
N ALA A 87 5.67 40.50 15.43
CA ALA A 87 5.73 39.08 15.77
C ALA A 87 4.48 38.55 16.52
N ILE A 88 4.00 39.28 17.54
CA ILE A 88 2.85 38.83 18.36
C ILE A 88 1.55 38.80 17.53
N ALA A 89 1.27 39.86 16.77
CA ALA A 89 0.06 39.94 15.95
C ALA A 89 0.07 38.90 14.83
N GLY A 90 1.23 38.69 14.20
CA GLY A 90 1.42 37.65 13.19
C GLY A 90 1.22 36.24 13.76
N ALA A 91 1.74 35.96 14.95
CA ALA A 91 1.54 34.67 15.63
C ALA A 91 0.06 34.39 15.95
N LEU A 92 -0.69 35.40 16.42
CA LEU A 92 -2.12 35.26 16.68
C LEU A 92 -2.93 34.98 15.40
N LEU A 93 -2.61 35.66 14.29
CA LEU A 93 -3.25 35.41 13.00
C LEU A 93 -2.94 34.01 12.46
N LEU A 94 -1.70 33.54 12.63
CA LEU A 94 -1.30 32.17 12.27
C LEU A 94 -2.11 31.13 13.07
N ALA A 95 -2.28 31.34 14.38
CA ALA A 95 -3.10 30.46 15.22
C ALA A 95 -4.56 30.43 14.77
N ALA A 96 -5.14 31.59 14.42
CA ALA A 96 -6.49 31.69 13.87
C ALA A 96 -6.61 30.94 12.53
N ALA A 97 -5.65 31.13 11.61
CA ALA A 97 -5.62 30.43 10.32
C ALA A 97 -5.54 28.90 10.49
N ALA A 98 -4.74 28.42 11.45
CA ALA A 98 -4.66 27.00 11.79
C ALA A 98 -6.00 26.48 12.35
N LEU A 99 -6.64 27.22 13.26
CA LEU A 99 -7.96 26.88 13.81
C LEU A 99 -9.02 26.76 12.69
N PHE A 100 -9.10 27.74 11.80
CA PHE A 100 -10.03 27.70 10.66
C PHE A 100 -9.74 26.53 9.71
N SER A 101 -8.46 26.20 9.50
CA SER A 101 -8.07 25.03 8.70
C SER A 101 -8.54 23.72 9.34
N VAL A 102 -8.42 23.57 10.67
CA VAL A 102 -8.94 22.41 11.42
C VAL A 102 -10.47 22.33 11.35
N LEU A 103 -11.16 23.47 11.50
CA LEU A 103 -12.62 23.54 11.35
C LEU A 103 -13.05 23.15 9.93
N PHE A 104 -12.33 23.59 8.90
CA PHE A 104 -12.59 23.20 7.51
C PHE A 104 -12.42 21.69 7.30
N VAL A 105 -11.37 21.08 7.86
CA VAL A 105 -11.14 19.63 7.75
C VAL A 105 -12.23 18.84 8.48
N THR A 106 -12.62 19.26 9.69
CA THR A 106 -13.68 18.58 10.46
C THR A 106 -15.05 18.72 9.79
N ALA A 107 -15.36 19.88 9.20
CA ALA A 107 -16.56 20.09 8.39
C ALA A 107 -16.55 19.25 7.10
N SER A 108 -15.40 19.18 6.41
CA SER A 108 -15.24 18.42 5.16
C SER A 108 -15.40 16.91 5.38
N LYS A 109 -14.96 16.38 6.53
CA LYS A 109 -15.18 14.98 6.89
C LYS A 109 -16.66 14.61 7.04
N ARG A 110 -17.54 15.59 7.28
CA ARG A 110 -18.98 15.38 7.46
C ARG A 110 -19.78 15.50 6.16
N LEU A 111 -19.23 16.07 5.09
CA LEU A 111 -19.90 16.25 3.79
C LEU A 111 -19.02 15.76 2.62
N PRO A 112 -19.06 14.47 2.27
CA PRO A 112 -18.15 13.87 1.28
C PRO A 112 -18.43 14.23 -0.19
N GLU A 113 -19.49 14.97 -0.53
CA GLU A 113 -19.95 15.17 -1.93
C GLU A 113 -19.70 16.56 -2.54
N ASN A 114 -18.65 17.26 -2.13
CA ASN A 114 -18.38 18.60 -2.65
C ASN A 114 -17.31 18.55 -3.77
N ALA A 115 -17.49 19.28 -4.88
CA ALA A 115 -16.51 19.36 -5.99
C ALA A 115 -15.10 19.76 -5.52
N VAL A 116 -15.02 20.54 -4.44
CA VAL A 116 -13.79 20.97 -3.76
C VAL A 116 -13.09 19.80 -3.05
N ALA A 117 -13.83 18.77 -2.61
CA ALA A 117 -13.24 17.56 -2.06
C ALA A 117 -12.50 16.74 -3.13
N ARG A 118 -12.83 16.89 -4.42
CA ARG A 118 -12.15 16.20 -5.53
C ARG A 118 -10.80 16.84 -5.87
N VAL A 119 -10.74 18.17 -5.87
CA VAL A 119 -9.48 18.94 -6.02
C VAL A 119 -8.64 18.84 -4.74
N GLY A 120 -9.30 18.95 -3.58
CA GLY A 120 -8.70 18.79 -2.27
C GLY A 120 -8.10 17.39 -2.08
N ARG A 121 -8.74 16.31 -2.54
CA ARG A 121 -8.23 14.94 -2.40
C ARG A 121 -6.93 14.68 -3.14
N ARG A 122 -6.69 15.28 -4.32
CA ARG A 122 -5.40 15.12 -5.03
C ARG A 122 -4.26 15.83 -4.29
N VAL A 123 -4.52 17.01 -3.74
CA VAL A 123 -3.53 17.73 -2.92
C VAL A 123 -3.35 17.06 -1.54
N PHE A 124 -4.44 16.60 -0.92
CA PHE A 124 -4.42 15.92 0.38
C PHE A 124 -3.85 14.51 0.34
N ALA A 125 -4.02 13.72 -0.73
CA ALA A 125 -3.41 12.39 -0.83
C ALA A 125 -1.89 12.51 -0.90
N THR A 126 -1.40 13.40 -1.76
CA THR A 126 0.03 13.73 -1.89
C THR A 126 0.63 14.34 -0.61
N ALA A 127 -0.20 15.04 0.18
CA ALA A 127 0.17 15.54 1.49
C ALA A 127 0.10 14.46 2.57
N ARG A 128 -0.88 13.55 2.55
CA ARG A 128 -1.10 12.54 3.60
C ARG A 128 0.05 11.53 3.66
N ASP A 129 0.56 11.11 2.51
CA ASP A 129 1.75 10.24 2.42
C ASP A 129 3.02 10.95 2.90
N ARG A 130 3.03 12.30 2.89
CA ARG A 130 4.10 13.14 3.45
C ARG A 130 3.85 13.62 4.89
N THR A 131 2.63 13.54 5.40
CA THR A 131 2.26 14.15 6.70
C THR A 131 2.80 13.38 7.91
N GLY A 132 2.98 12.07 7.81
CA GLY A 132 3.61 11.28 8.89
C GLY A 132 5.03 11.78 9.19
N PHE A 133 5.82 11.97 8.13
CA PHE A 133 7.19 12.46 8.24
C PHE A 133 7.29 13.96 8.51
N ALA A 134 6.37 14.77 7.99
CA ALA A 134 6.40 16.22 8.23
C ALA A 134 6.11 16.57 9.70
N VAL A 135 5.21 15.84 10.38
CA VAL A 135 4.88 16.15 11.79
C VAL A 135 6.02 15.77 12.73
N GLU A 136 6.72 14.66 12.47
CA GLU A 136 7.88 14.25 13.28
C GLU A 136 9.13 15.10 12.98
N ALA A 137 9.35 15.49 11.73
CA ALA A 137 10.43 16.41 11.37
C ALA A 137 10.22 17.81 11.99
N VAL A 138 8.97 18.31 12.02
CA VAL A 138 8.63 19.61 12.61
C VAL A 138 8.75 19.58 14.13
N SER A 139 8.34 18.50 14.80
CA SER A 139 8.47 18.40 16.25
C SER A 139 9.94 18.34 16.68
N VAL A 140 10.79 17.57 15.97
CA VAL A 140 12.24 17.51 16.20
C VAL A 140 12.91 18.88 15.98
N HIS A 141 12.48 19.65 14.98
CA HIS A 141 13.05 20.97 14.74
C HIS A 141 12.69 22.00 15.83
N SER A 142 11.55 21.85 16.50
CA SER A 142 11.10 22.82 17.50
C SER A 142 11.95 22.80 18.77
N THR A 143 12.29 21.61 19.28
CA THR A 143 13.04 21.46 20.53
C THR A 143 14.50 21.84 20.37
N THR A 144 15.15 21.39 19.29
CA THR A 144 16.53 21.78 18.96
C THR A 144 16.69 23.28 18.77
N ARG A 145 15.69 23.97 18.19
CA ARG A 145 15.74 25.45 18.04
C ARG A 145 15.72 26.17 19.38
N VAL A 146 14.92 25.69 20.34
CA VAL A 146 14.89 26.28 21.69
C VAL A 146 16.22 26.06 22.40
N GLU A 147 16.79 24.88 22.29
CA GLU A 147 18.10 24.55 22.88
C GLU A 147 19.24 25.38 22.25
N LEU A 148 19.29 25.48 20.92
CA LEU A 148 20.26 26.34 20.22
C LEU A 148 20.10 27.81 20.58
N PHE A 149 18.86 28.28 20.77
CA PHE A 149 18.61 29.65 21.21
C PHE A 149 19.16 29.90 22.62
N ARG A 150 18.96 28.94 23.52
CA ARG A 150 19.52 28.99 24.87
C ARG A 150 21.05 29.02 24.83
N LEU A 151 21.68 28.12 24.08
CA LEU A 151 23.14 28.07 23.94
C LEU A 151 23.71 29.37 23.34
N ARG A 152 23.04 29.96 22.35
CA ARG A 152 23.44 31.27 21.78
C ARG A 152 23.36 32.40 22.80
N ARG A 153 22.36 32.38 23.67
CA ARG A 153 22.24 33.36 24.74
C ARG A 153 23.38 33.21 25.75
N GLU A 154 23.66 31.98 26.20
CA GLU A 154 24.77 31.68 27.10
C GLU A 154 26.13 32.08 26.48
N LEU A 155 26.33 31.82 25.17
CA LEU A 155 27.53 32.26 24.45
C LEU A 155 27.65 33.79 24.41
N SER A 156 26.54 34.50 24.15
CA SER A 156 26.56 35.98 24.13
C SER A 156 26.92 36.59 25.48
N GLU A 157 26.53 35.94 26.58
CA GLU A 157 26.88 36.33 27.94
C GLU A 157 28.37 36.14 28.21
N LEU A 158 28.93 34.98 27.85
CA LEU A 158 30.38 34.71 27.94
C LEU A 158 31.22 35.67 27.09
N VAL A 159 30.75 36.05 25.90
CA VAL A 159 31.44 37.04 25.05
C VAL A 159 31.47 38.41 25.72
N ALA A 160 30.37 38.82 26.37
CA ALA A 160 30.32 40.07 27.13
C ALA A 160 31.28 40.04 28.33
N GLU A 161 31.31 38.93 29.07
CA GLU A 161 32.26 38.73 30.19
C GLU A 161 33.71 38.76 29.72
N ARG A 162 34.03 38.14 28.58
CA ARG A 162 35.37 38.18 27.97
C ARG A 162 35.79 39.61 27.65
N ALA A 163 34.88 40.41 27.08
CA ALA A 163 35.15 41.81 26.76
C ALA A 163 35.38 42.68 28.01
N GLU A 164 34.74 42.34 29.14
CA GLU A 164 35.01 42.98 30.43
C GLU A 164 36.34 42.53 31.04
N ALA A 165 36.61 41.23 31.05
CA ALA A 165 37.89 40.69 31.53
C ALA A 165 39.08 41.23 30.73
N ALA A 166 38.93 41.42 29.40
CA ALA A 166 39.96 42.01 28.55
C ALA A 166 40.27 43.46 28.94
N ARG A 167 39.25 44.25 29.28
CA ARG A 167 39.42 45.63 29.75
C ARG A 167 40.14 45.68 31.10
N ALA A 168 39.70 44.85 32.05
CA ALA A 168 40.33 44.76 33.38
C ALA A 168 41.80 44.30 33.28
N LEU A 169 42.10 43.30 32.44
CA LEU A 169 43.48 42.87 32.20
C LEU A 169 44.32 43.99 31.57
N GLY A 170 43.77 44.74 30.62
CA GLY A 170 44.44 45.89 30.01
C GLY A 170 44.78 46.99 31.03
N GLU A 171 43.87 47.26 31.97
CA GLU A 171 44.10 48.19 33.07
C GLU A 171 45.22 47.72 34.01
N ALA A 172 45.19 46.46 34.43
CA ALA A 172 46.24 45.87 35.27
C ALA A 172 47.62 45.92 34.61
N VAL A 173 47.69 45.63 33.30
CA VAL A 173 48.93 45.75 32.51
C VAL A 173 49.42 47.19 32.45
N TYR A 174 48.52 48.16 32.34
CA TYR A 174 48.89 49.58 32.30
C TYR A 174 49.43 50.09 33.65
N VAL A 175 48.83 49.65 34.76
CA VAL A 175 49.27 50.00 36.13
C VAL A 175 50.54 49.25 36.54
N GLY A 176 50.82 48.10 35.92
CA GLY A 176 51.97 47.25 36.25
C GLY A 176 51.74 46.37 37.49
N ALA A 177 50.50 46.02 37.78
CA ALA A 177 50.14 45.17 38.92
C ALA A 177 50.26 43.68 38.53
N GLU A 178 51.46 43.09 38.69
CA GLU A 178 51.77 41.73 38.23
C GLU A 178 50.78 40.65 38.73
N ASP A 179 50.37 40.70 40.00
CA ASP A 179 49.40 39.75 40.57
C ASP A 179 48.03 39.85 39.88
N GLU A 180 47.59 41.07 39.54
CA GLU A 180 46.33 41.31 38.82
C GLU A 180 46.43 40.90 37.34
N ILE A 181 47.61 41.06 36.73
CA ILE A 181 47.89 40.60 35.36
C ILE A 181 47.79 39.08 35.29
N GLU A 182 48.40 38.35 36.23
CA GLU A 182 48.33 36.90 36.29
C GLU A 182 46.88 36.43 36.52
N ALA A 183 46.18 37.03 37.47
CA ALA A 183 44.76 36.73 37.72
C ALA A 183 43.88 37.00 36.49
N GLY A 184 44.12 38.12 35.80
CA GLY A 184 43.39 38.48 34.58
C GLY A 184 43.65 37.52 33.42
N ARG A 185 44.90 37.04 33.24
CA ARG A 185 45.23 36.00 32.24
C ARG A 185 44.52 34.69 32.55
N ASN A 186 44.55 34.25 33.81
CA ASN A 186 43.87 33.01 34.23
C ASN A 186 42.35 33.09 34.01
N ARG A 187 41.74 34.25 34.32
CA ARG A 187 40.31 34.49 34.05
C ARG A 187 40.00 34.48 32.55
N MET A 188 40.85 35.12 31.74
CA MET A 188 40.69 35.12 30.27
C MET A 188 40.76 33.70 29.70
N SER A 189 41.75 32.90 30.09
CA SER A 189 41.87 31.51 29.62
C SER A 189 40.66 30.66 30.03
N GLY A 190 40.11 30.88 31.24
CA GLY A 190 38.89 30.19 31.68
C GLY A 190 37.66 30.54 30.84
N LEU A 191 37.51 31.82 30.47
CA LEU A 191 36.42 32.28 29.60
C LEU A 191 36.58 31.77 28.16
N GLU A 192 37.79 31.72 27.63
CA GLU A 192 38.06 31.16 26.30
C GLU A 192 37.77 29.65 26.25
N GLN A 193 38.11 28.91 27.30
CA GLN A 193 37.75 27.51 27.42
C GLN A 193 36.23 27.31 27.49
N ALA A 194 35.53 28.10 28.32
CA ALA A 194 34.08 28.04 28.42
C ALA A 194 33.36 28.37 27.08
N LEU A 195 33.89 29.35 26.33
CA LEU A 195 33.39 29.66 24.98
C LEU A 195 33.58 28.48 24.03
N ALA A 196 34.79 27.89 24.00
CA ALA A 196 35.07 26.74 23.16
C ALA A 196 34.18 25.53 23.51
N ASP A 197 33.95 25.29 24.80
CA ASP A 197 33.07 24.22 25.28
C ASP A 197 31.62 24.44 24.79
N LYS A 198 31.10 25.68 24.89
CA LYS A 198 29.75 26.04 24.42
C LYS A 198 29.59 25.95 22.91
N GLU A 199 30.59 26.37 22.15
CA GLU A 199 30.62 26.19 20.68
C GLU A 199 30.63 24.70 20.31
N GLY A 200 31.37 23.88 21.08
CA GLY A 200 31.38 22.43 20.95
C GLY A 200 30.03 21.79 21.28
N GLU A 201 29.31 22.28 22.30
CA GLU A 201 27.93 21.87 22.61
C GLU A 201 26.97 22.19 21.46
N MET A 202 27.02 23.42 20.93
CA MET A 202 26.18 23.83 19.79
C MET A 202 26.41 22.95 18.56
N THR A 203 27.67 22.61 18.28
CA THR A 203 28.05 21.72 17.17
C THR A 203 27.49 20.31 17.37
N ARG A 204 27.61 19.76 18.59
CA ARG A 204 27.05 18.44 18.95
C ARG A 204 25.53 18.40 18.81
N VAL A 205 24.82 19.41 19.31
CA VAL A 205 23.35 19.51 19.18
C VAL A 205 22.92 19.57 17.72
N THR A 206 23.64 20.35 16.90
CA THR A 206 23.35 20.47 15.46
C THR A 206 23.62 19.17 14.72
N ALA A 207 24.75 18.51 15.00
CA ALA A 207 25.10 17.23 14.40
C ALA A 207 24.08 16.13 14.74
N ALA A 208 23.70 16.02 16.01
CA ALA A 208 22.68 15.06 16.46
C ALA A 208 21.31 15.31 15.81
N ALA A 209 20.91 16.57 15.65
CA ALA A 209 19.67 16.92 14.96
C ALA A 209 19.73 16.52 13.47
N ASN A 210 20.84 16.79 12.79
CA ASN A 210 21.04 16.40 11.39
C ASN A 210 21.03 14.88 11.19
N GLU A 211 21.67 14.14 12.09
CA GLU A 211 21.66 12.67 12.04
C GLU A 211 20.24 12.10 12.17
N ARG A 212 19.42 12.66 13.08
CA ARG A 212 18.01 12.27 13.22
C ARG A 212 17.20 12.57 11.97
N ILE A 213 17.44 13.71 11.33
CA ILE A 213 16.78 14.09 10.08
C ILE A 213 17.19 13.13 8.96
N GLN A 214 18.47 12.83 8.82
CA GLN A 214 18.96 11.88 7.81
C GLN A 214 18.37 10.48 8.03
N ARG A 215 18.33 10.00 9.28
CA ARG A 215 17.72 8.71 9.62
C ARG A 215 16.23 8.68 9.27
N ALA A 216 15.50 9.75 9.57
CA ALA A 216 14.09 9.86 9.19
C ALA A 216 13.93 9.90 7.66
N GLN A 217 14.78 10.62 6.94
CA GLN A 217 14.76 10.67 5.47
C GLN A 217 14.96 9.28 4.84
N LEU A 218 15.89 8.49 5.35
CA LEU A 218 16.14 7.13 4.88
C LEU A 218 14.92 6.21 5.06
N GLN A 219 14.10 6.42 6.08
CA GLN A 219 12.87 5.65 6.30
C GLN A 219 11.72 6.05 5.36
N VAL A 220 11.72 7.28 4.82
CA VAL A 220 10.69 7.75 3.87
C VAL A 220 11.03 7.45 2.43
N GLN A 221 12.31 7.19 2.13
CA GLN A 221 12.74 7.08 0.75
C GLN A 221 11.85 6.05 0.06
N PRO A 222 11.15 6.45 -1.02
CA PRO A 222 10.28 5.55 -1.76
C PRO A 222 11.11 4.32 -2.08
N THR A 223 10.66 3.16 -1.60
CA THR A 223 11.25 1.90 -2.02
C THR A 223 10.93 1.78 -3.50
N GLU A 224 11.85 2.24 -4.33
CA GLU A 224 11.78 2.06 -5.76
C GLU A 224 11.76 0.56 -5.99
N VAL A 225 10.67 0.07 -6.56
CA VAL A 225 10.58 -1.32 -6.99
C VAL A 225 11.56 -1.44 -8.14
N VAL A 226 12.76 -1.96 -7.83
CA VAL A 226 13.72 -2.34 -8.85
C VAL A 226 13.02 -3.40 -9.68
N GLU A 227 12.63 -3.05 -10.92
CA GLU A 227 12.17 -4.05 -11.87
C GLU A 227 13.29 -5.09 -11.98
N PRO A 228 13.00 -6.37 -11.71
CA PRO A 228 14.00 -7.41 -11.89
C PRO A 228 14.54 -7.28 -13.32
N PRO A 229 15.86 -7.41 -13.53
CA PRO A 229 16.43 -7.32 -14.87
C PRO A 229 15.60 -8.22 -15.78
N GLU A 230 15.16 -7.69 -16.92
CA GLU A 230 14.44 -8.47 -17.92
C GLU A 230 15.25 -9.74 -18.14
N VAL A 231 14.69 -10.86 -17.68
CA VAL A 231 15.29 -12.17 -17.95
C VAL A 231 15.34 -12.23 -19.47
N PRO A 232 16.54 -12.34 -20.09
CA PRO A 232 16.62 -12.42 -21.55
C PRO A 232 15.64 -13.47 -21.99
N GLU A 233 14.77 -13.14 -22.97
CA GLU A 233 13.82 -14.10 -23.52
C GLU A 233 14.54 -15.43 -23.73
N PRO A 234 13.96 -16.56 -23.27
CA PRO A 234 14.61 -17.85 -23.38
C PRO A 234 15.01 -18.00 -24.84
N MET A 235 16.33 -18.14 -25.07
CA MET A 235 16.87 -18.24 -26.43
C MET A 235 16.00 -19.21 -27.23
N PRO A 236 15.68 -18.93 -28.50
CA PRO A 236 14.90 -19.84 -29.32
C PRO A 236 15.50 -21.23 -29.17
N ALA A 237 14.64 -22.21 -28.84
CA ALA A 237 15.07 -23.58 -28.61
C ALA A 237 16.01 -24.00 -29.75
N PRO A 238 17.15 -24.67 -29.47
CA PRO A 238 18.04 -25.16 -30.51
C PRO A 238 17.21 -25.88 -31.57
N SER A 239 17.39 -25.50 -32.83
CA SER A 239 16.64 -26.08 -33.95
C SER A 239 16.60 -27.59 -33.80
N GLU A 240 15.40 -28.19 -33.87
CA GLU A 240 15.26 -29.65 -33.79
C GLU A 240 16.27 -30.29 -34.74
N PRO A 241 17.00 -31.34 -34.29
CA PRO A 241 17.96 -32.03 -35.14
C PRO A 241 17.25 -32.46 -36.43
N PRO A 242 17.93 -32.37 -37.60
CA PRO A 242 17.31 -32.68 -38.88
C PRO A 242 16.65 -34.06 -38.81
N GLN A 243 15.38 -34.13 -39.20
CA GLN A 243 14.64 -35.39 -39.18
C GLN A 243 15.40 -36.45 -40.01
N PRO A 244 15.44 -37.72 -39.55
CA PRO A 244 16.14 -38.77 -40.28
C PRO A 244 15.61 -38.84 -41.72
N VAL A 245 16.52 -38.79 -42.69
CA VAL A 245 16.18 -38.98 -44.10
C VAL A 245 15.53 -40.35 -44.24
N ILE A 246 14.26 -40.39 -44.63
CA ILE A 246 13.55 -41.62 -44.96
C ILE A 246 14.21 -42.17 -46.23
N VAL A 247 15.05 -43.19 -46.08
CA VAL A 247 15.61 -43.92 -47.22
C VAL A 247 14.46 -44.71 -47.85
N PRO A 248 14.13 -44.51 -49.14
CA PRO A 248 13.12 -45.32 -49.81
C PRO A 248 13.52 -46.80 -49.78
N GLU A 249 12.57 -47.67 -49.44
CA GLU A 249 12.81 -49.12 -49.44
C GLU A 249 13.28 -49.60 -50.82
N PRO A 250 14.26 -50.53 -50.87
CA PRO A 250 14.78 -51.04 -52.13
C PRO A 250 13.67 -51.76 -52.91
N SER A 251 13.61 -51.48 -54.21
CA SER A 251 12.61 -52.05 -55.13
C SER A 251 12.66 -53.59 -55.12
N PRO A 252 11.52 -54.28 -55.22
CA PRO A 252 11.46 -55.74 -55.16
C PRO A 252 12.25 -56.38 -56.31
N VAL A 253 13.01 -57.41 -55.98
CA VAL A 253 13.81 -58.22 -56.91
C VAL A 253 12.87 -58.98 -57.87
N PRO A 254 13.17 -59.03 -59.19
CA PRO A 254 12.36 -59.77 -60.16
C PRO A 254 12.23 -61.26 -59.82
N SER A 255 11.01 -61.80 -59.94
CA SER A 255 10.68 -63.19 -59.61
C SER A 255 11.46 -64.20 -60.45
N GLU A 256 12.03 -65.23 -59.81
CA GLU A 256 12.62 -66.39 -60.47
C GLU A 256 11.55 -67.24 -61.18
N PRO A 257 11.88 -67.90 -62.31
CA PRO A 257 10.93 -68.68 -63.09
C PRO A 257 10.44 -69.95 -62.36
N PRO A 258 9.23 -70.45 -62.69
CA PRO A 258 8.58 -71.52 -61.95
C PRO A 258 9.35 -72.84 -62.05
N MET A 259 9.58 -73.48 -60.90
CA MET A 259 10.11 -74.84 -60.83
C MET A 259 9.04 -75.90 -61.10
N PRO A 260 9.42 -77.13 -61.55
CA PRO A 260 8.50 -78.13 -62.07
C PRO A 260 7.57 -78.73 -61.01
N VAL A 261 6.36 -79.08 -61.45
CA VAL A 261 5.29 -79.69 -60.65
C VAL A 261 5.68 -81.09 -60.17
N PRO A 262 5.64 -81.39 -58.85
CA PRO A 262 5.78 -82.76 -58.34
C PRO A 262 4.54 -83.60 -58.68
N SER A 263 4.77 -84.81 -59.19
CA SER A 263 3.74 -85.81 -59.48
C SER A 263 3.15 -86.42 -58.20
N PRO A 264 1.88 -86.88 -58.21
CA PRO A 264 1.22 -87.43 -57.02
C PRO A 264 1.65 -88.86 -56.73
N GLU A 265 1.89 -89.17 -55.46
CA GLU A 265 2.14 -90.52 -54.95
C GLU A 265 1.12 -90.90 -53.86
N PRO A 266 0.88 -92.21 -53.64
CA PRO A 266 -0.46 -92.81 -53.63
C PRO A 266 -1.10 -92.97 -52.25
N SER A 267 -2.42 -93.13 -52.25
CA SER A 267 -3.27 -93.41 -51.08
C SER A 267 -2.92 -94.74 -50.40
N PRO A 268 -2.83 -94.78 -49.05
CA PRO A 268 -2.94 -96.02 -48.29
C PRO A 268 -4.34 -96.24 -47.70
N GLU A 269 -4.67 -97.53 -47.62
CA GLU A 269 -5.95 -98.20 -47.37
C GLU A 269 -6.57 -98.11 -45.96
N PRO A 270 -7.87 -98.45 -45.82
CA PRO A 270 -8.64 -98.32 -44.58
C PRO A 270 -8.34 -99.42 -43.57
N SER A 271 -8.41 -99.09 -42.28
CA SER A 271 -8.26 -100.04 -41.18
C SER A 271 -9.61 -100.39 -40.49
N PRO A 272 -9.73 -101.60 -39.91
CA PRO A 272 -10.96 -102.43 -39.88
C PRO A 272 -11.81 -102.27 -38.59
N PRO A 273 -12.98 -102.95 -38.50
CA PRO A 273 -14.04 -102.59 -37.54
C PRO A 273 -13.84 -103.13 -36.11
N GLN A 274 -14.58 -102.49 -35.20
CA GLN A 274 -14.70 -102.70 -33.76
C GLN A 274 -15.06 -104.14 -33.35
N PRO A 275 -14.75 -104.50 -32.10
CA PRO A 275 -15.59 -105.42 -31.32
C PRO A 275 -16.26 -104.76 -30.12
N GLU A 276 -17.42 -105.33 -29.80
CA GLU A 276 -18.48 -104.90 -28.90
C GLU A 276 -18.16 -104.92 -27.39
N GLN A 277 -19.09 -104.31 -26.64
CA GLN A 277 -19.21 -104.22 -25.17
C GLN A 277 -19.14 -105.58 -24.45
N PRO A 278 -19.06 -105.61 -23.10
CA PRO A 278 -20.33 -105.72 -22.35
C PRO A 278 -20.39 -105.00 -20.99
N SER A 279 -21.62 -104.61 -20.67
CA SER A 279 -22.31 -104.48 -19.36
C SER A 279 -21.61 -103.86 -18.14
#